data_AF-A0AA50E067-F1
#
_entry.id   AF-A0AA50E067-F1
#
_cell.length_a   1.000
_cell.length_b   1.000
_cell.length_c   1.000
_cell.angle_alpha   90.00
_cell.angle_beta   90.00
_cell.angle_gamma   90.00
#
_symmetry.space_group_name_H-M   'P 1'
#
loop_
_entity.id
_entity.type
_entity.pdbx_description
1 polymer ?
#
loop_
_entity_poly.entity_id
_entity_poly.type
_entity_poly.pdbx_seq_one_letter_code
_entity_poly.pdbx_strand_id
1 'polypeptide(L)'
;MTVNLEQIKILISVGDYPEALTLLENCVEQEPIMDHYWYLGLIHLFNDDLDSAQEAWLTPLLLSTVENTPQLFESLLSFLTDWIEICITQSKLSKAILIYESILTLEPKYENHKIQEQLANQLGKMASLLCLKKQYKQAIPLYQQALELNPKKKSIGILLPGPIIMLSIIKKQRKQFAKLLLYVLGMLLTIMFRGWYYRS
;
A
#
# COMPACT_ATOMS: atom_id res chain seq x y z
N MET A 1 -12.71 27.59 -20.51
CA MET A 1 -12.42 27.44 -19.07
C MET A 1 -11.69 26.12 -18.86
N THR A 2 -10.38 26.07 -19.11
CA THR A 2 -9.58 24.82 -19.07
C THR A 2 -8.61 24.78 -17.89
N VAL A 3 -8.85 25.58 -16.85
CA VAL A 3 -7.83 25.88 -15.81
C VAL A 3 -8.00 25.10 -14.49
N ASN A 4 -9.05 24.30 -14.30
CA ASN A 4 -9.30 23.73 -12.97
C ASN A 4 -8.44 22.49 -12.63
N LEU A 5 -8.25 21.54 -13.56
CA LEU A 5 -7.54 20.29 -13.26
C LEU A 5 -6.04 20.48 -12.99
N GLU A 6 -5.38 21.39 -13.70
CA GLU A 6 -3.96 21.68 -13.44
C GLU A 6 -3.77 22.35 -12.08
N GLN A 7 -4.69 23.23 -11.66
CA GLN A 7 -4.67 23.80 -10.33
C GLN A 7 -4.90 22.74 -9.25
N ILE A 8 -5.83 21.81 -9.46
CA ILE A 8 -6.06 20.66 -8.55
C ILE A 8 -4.80 19.82 -8.38
N LYS A 9 -4.13 19.48 -9.50
CA LYS A 9 -2.87 18.72 -9.46
C LYS A 9 -1.80 19.44 -8.63
N ILE A 10 -1.70 20.76 -8.79
CA ILE A 10 -0.76 21.58 -8.01
C ILE A 10 -1.14 21.54 -6.53
N LEU A 11 -2.40 21.75 -6.17
CA LEU A 11 -2.85 21.74 -4.77
C LEU A 11 -2.60 20.36 -4.11
N ILE A 12 -2.91 19.25 -4.80
CA ILE A 12 -2.59 17.89 -4.35
C ILE A 12 -1.08 17.70 -4.20
N SER A 13 -0.27 18.28 -5.10
CA SER A 13 1.19 18.22 -5.03
C SER A 13 1.77 19.04 -3.87
N VAL A 14 1.13 20.13 -3.46
CA VAL A 14 1.54 20.91 -2.29
C VAL A 14 0.98 20.30 -1.00
N GLY A 15 -0.09 19.52 -1.10
CA GLY A 15 -0.79 18.89 0.03
C GLY A 15 -1.92 19.75 0.59
N ASP A 16 -2.38 20.74 -0.15
CA ASP A 16 -3.54 21.56 0.22
C ASP A 16 -4.84 20.86 -0.21
N TYR A 17 -5.19 19.83 0.55
CA TYR A 17 -6.37 19.00 0.30
C TYR A 17 -7.69 19.73 0.51
N PRO A 18 -7.86 20.59 1.55
CA PRO A 18 -9.10 21.34 1.73
C PRO A 18 -9.40 22.26 0.54
N GLU A 19 -8.41 23.03 0.06
CA GLU A 19 -8.63 23.91 -1.09
C GLU A 19 -8.90 23.08 -2.37
N ALA A 20 -8.12 22.01 -2.59
CA ALA A 20 -8.34 21.11 -3.73
C ALA A 20 -9.75 20.51 -3.73
N LEU A 21 -10.26 20.11 -2.57
CA LEU A 21 -11.58 19.52 -2.41
C LEU A 21 -12.67 20.53 -2.74
N THR A 22 -12.64 21.74 -2.17
CA THR A 22 -13.65 22.77 -2.43
C THR A 22 -13.74 23.16 -3.91
N LEU A 23 -12.58 23.29 -4.56
CA LEU A 23 -12.50 23.62 -5.98
C LEU A 23 -13.06 22.47 -6.84
N LEU A 24 -12.78 21.23 -6.44
CA LEU A 24 -13.20 20.04 -7.17
C LEU A 24 -14.69 19.73 -6.98
N GLU A 25 -15.25 19.96 -5.79
CA GLU A 25 -16.71 19.88 -5.55
C GLU A 25 -17.45 20.86 -6.47
N ASN A 26 -16.96 22.11 -6.57
CA ASN A 26 -17.51 23.09 -7.48
C ASN A 26 -17.39 22.67 -8.96
N CYS A 27 -16.30 21.98 -9.36
CA CYS A 27 -16.21 21.39 -10.70
C CYS A 27 -17.31 20.36 -10.95
N VAL A 28 -17.53 19.45 -9.99
CA VAL A 28 -18.50 18.36 -10.14
C VAL A 28 -19.92 18.90 -10.20
N GLU A 29 -20.25 19.95 -9.43
CA GLU A 29 -21.54 20.62 -9.49
C GLU A 29 -21.82 21.28 -10.85
N GLN A 30 -20.79 21.88 -11.47
CA GLN A 30 -20.94 22.58 -12.75
C GLN A 30 -20.92 21.63 -13.95
N GLU A 31 -19.95 20.71 -13.99
CA GLU A 31 -19.74 19.78 -15.08
C GLU A 31 -19.09 18.47 -14.56
N PRO A 32 -19.89 17.45 -14.24
CA PRO A 32 -19.39 16.19 -13.70
C PRO A 32 -18.69 15.37 -14.79
N ILE A 33 -17.38 15.58 -14.92
CA ILE A 33 -16.48 14.78 -15.75
C ILE A 33 -15.83 13.70 -14.90
N MET A 34 -15.56 12.55 -15.51
CA MET A 34 -14.94 11.37 -14.88
C MET A 34 -13.69 11.69 -14.06
N ASP A 35 -12.76 12.44 -14.64
CA ASP A 35 -11.51 12.85 -13.98
C ASP A 35 -11.78 13.55 -12.65
N HIS A 36 -12.86 14.34 -12.54
CA HIS A 36 -13.18 15.03 -11.30
C HIS A 36 -13.45 14.06 -10.15
N TYR A 37 -14.21 13.00 -10.40
CA TYR A 37 -14.45 11.94 -9.42
C TYR A 37 -13.17 11.21 -9.03
N TRP A 38 -12.25 11.02 -9.98
CA TRP A 38 -10.99 10.36 -9.70
C TRP A 38 -10.04 11.18 -8.84
N TYR A 39 -10.00 12.50 -9.07
CA TYR A 39 -9.29 13.42 -8.19
C TYR A 39 -9.95 13.52 -6.80
N LEU A 40 -11.28 13.45 -6.70
CA LEU A 40 -11.97 13.44 -5.40
C LEU A 40 -11.52 12.23 -4.62
N GLY A 41 -11.54 11.06 -5.27
CA GLY A 41 -11.11 9.83 -4.62
C GLY A 41 -9.66 9.89 -4.13
N LEU A 42 -8.73 10.48 -4.90
CA LEU A 42 -7.35 10.70 -4.44
C LEU A 42 -7.25 11.65 -3.24
N ILE A 43 -8.03 12.73 -3.22
CA ILE A 43 -8.01 13.71 -2.13
C ILE A 43 -8.55 13.07 -0.85
N HIS A 44 -9.69 12.37 -0.92
CA HIS A 44 -10.24 11.62 0.22
C HIS A 44 -9.25 10.58 0.73
N LEU A 45 -8.64 9.84 -0.20
CA LEU A 45 -7.64 8.85 0.13
C LEU A 45 -6.45 9.46 0.90
N PHE A 46 -5.97 10.62 0.46
CA PHE A 46 -4.87 11.32 1.15
C PHE A 46 -5.28 12.02 2.44
N ASN A 47 -6.58 12.14 2.70
CA ASN A 47 -7.16 12.61 3.96
C ASN A 47 -7.57 11.43 4.88
N ASP A 48 -7.03 10.23 4.63
CA ASP A 48 -7.30 8.99 5.36
C ASP A 48 -8.78 8.54 5.33
N ASP A 49 -9.54 8.99 4.35
CA ASP A 49 -10.93 8.61 4.13
C ASP A 49 -11.04 7.63 2.94
N LEU A 50 -10.80 6.35 3.24
CA LEU A 50 -10.81 5.28 2.24
C LEU A 50 -12.21 5.02 1.68
N ASP A 51 -13.25 5.16 2.50
CA ASP A 51 -14.63 4.86 2.10
C ASP A 51 -15.10 5.89 1.06
N SER A 52 -14.95 7.18 1.35
CA SER A 52 -15.26 8.24 0.38
C SER A 52 -14.37 8.17 -0.86
N ALA A 53 -13.12 7.71 -0.70
CA ALA A 53 -12.23 7.53 -1.84
C ALA A 53 -12.76 6.48 -2.84
N GLN A 54 -13.17 5.32 -2.32
CA GLN A 54 -13.73 4.24 -3.14
C GLN A 54 -15.07 4.63 -3.75
N GLU A 55 -15.94 5.30 -2.98
CA GLU A 55 -17.22 5.80 -3.47
C GLU A 55 -17.01 6.75 -4.67
N ALA A 56 -16.10 7.71 -4.53
CA ALA A 56 -15.78 8.64 -5.61
C ALA A 56 -15.25 7.92 -6.86
N TRP A 57 -14.29 6.98 -6.71
CA TRP A 57 -13.76 6.24 -7.85
C TRP A 57 -14.78 5.35 -8.56
N LEU A 58 -15.70 4.75 -7.81
CA LEU A 58 -16.70 3.84 -8.35
C LEU A 58 -17.94 4.57 -8.88
N THR A 59 -18.18 5.83 -8.49
CA THR A 59 -19.33 6.62 -8.94
C THR A 59 -19.46 6.68 -10.48
N PRO A 60 -18.40 7.02 -11.25
CA PRO A 60 -18.49 6.99 -12.71
C PRO A 60 -18.82 5.62 -13.29
N LEU A 61 -18.38 4.54 -12.64
CA LEU A 61 -18.64 3.16 -13.08
C LEU A 61 -20.10 2.80 -12.83
N LEU A 62 -20.65 3.18 -11.67
CA LEU A 62 -22.06 2.95 -11.30
C LEU A 62 -23.03 3.73 -12.19
N LEU A 63 -22.64 4.92 -12.64
CA LEU A 63 -23.45 5.77 -13.52
C LEU A 63 -23.33 5.38 -15.01
N SER A 64 -22.35 4.54 -15.37
CA SER A 64 -22.12 4.11 -16.75
C SER A 64 -22.98 2.92 -17.18
N THR A 65 -23.19 2.76 -18.48
CA THR A 65 -23.80 1.55 -19.05
C THR A 65 -22.85 0.36 -18.91
N VAL A 66 -23.40 -0.82 -18.59
CA VAL A 66 -22.64 -2.07 -18.30
C VAL A 66 -21.56 -2.37 -19.35
N GLU A 67 -21.80 -2.08 -20.63
CA GLU A 67 -20.89 -2.35 -21.74
C GLU A 67 -19.55 -1.61 -21.67
N ASN A 68 -19.49 -0.46 -21.00
CA ASN A 68 -18.27 0.35 -20.89
C ASN A 68 -17.51 0.13 -19.57
N THR A 69 -18.08 -0.64 -18.64
CA THR A 69 -17.54 -0.78 -17.28
C THR A 69 -16.11 -1.35 -17.21
N PRO A 70 -15.69 -2.32 -18.05
CA PRO A 70 -14.32 -2.82 -17.99
C PRO A 70 -13.28 -1.78 -18.43
N GLN A 71 -13.55 -1.05 -19.52
CA GLN A 71 -12.64 -0.03 -20.05
C GLN A 71 -12.50 1.15 -19.08
N LEU A 72 -13.58 1.52 -18.40
CA LEU A 72 -13.56 2.55 -17.37
C LEU A 72 -12.74 2.12 -16.16
N PHE A 73 -12.87 0.87 -15.73
CA PHE A 73 -12.06 0.33 -14.63
C PHE A 73 -10.57 0.28 -15.00
N GLU A 74 -10.22 -0.16 -16.21
CA GLU A 74 -8.84 -0.12 -16.70
C GLU A 74 -8.29 1.31 -16.73
N SER A 75 -9.11 2.29 -17.12
CA SER A 75 -8.73 3.70 -17.16
C SER A 75 -8.50 4.27 -15.75
N LEU A 76 -9.33 3.89 -14.77
CA LEU A 76 -9.12 4.21 -13.35
C LEU A 76 -7.80 3.61 -12.84
N LEU A 77 -7.54 2.33 -13.15
CA LEU A 77 -6.29 1.69 -12.77
C LEU A 77 -5.08 2.42 -13.38
N SER A 78 -5.15 2.79 -14.66
CA SER A 78 -4.10 3.59 -15.31
C SER A 78 -3.90 4.92 -14.59
N PHE A 79 -4.97 5.65 -14.31
CA PHE A 79 -4.92 6.92 -13.58
C PHE A 79 -4.24 6.78 -12.21
N LEU A 80 -4.62 5.77 -11.42
CA LEU A 80 -4.01 5.53 -10.10
C LEU A 80 -2.53 5.15 -10.23
N THR A 81 -2.16 4.38 -11.26
CA THR A 81 -0.77 4.00 -11.50
C THR A 81 0.10 5.18 -11.90
N ASP A 82 -0.41 6.12 -12.69
CA ASP A 82 0.29 7.36 -13.02
C ASP A 82 0.54 8.18 -11.76
N TRP A 83 -0.45 8.24 -10.86
CA TRP A 83 -0.32 8.92 -9.57
C TRP A 83 0.68 8.27 -8.62
N ILE A 84 0.85 6.94 -8.66
CA ILE A 84 1.93 6.26 -7.95
C ILE A 84 3.28 6.74 -8.47
N GLU A 85 3.48 6.81 -9.79
CA GLU A 85 4.74 7.30 -10.38
C GLU A 85 5.00 8.77 -10.01
N ILE A 86 3.97 9.62 -10.04
CA ILE A 86 4.05 11.02 -9.59
C ILE A 86 4.45 11.08 -8.11
N CYS A 87 3.84 10.29 -7.24
CA CYS A 87 4.19 10.28 -5.81
C CYS A 87 5.63 9.81 -5.58
N ILE A 88 6.11 8.81 -6.33
CA ILE A 88 7.49 8.33 -6.27
C ILE A 88 8.47 9.43 -6.68
N THR A 89 8.20 10.14 -7.79
CA THR A 89 9.08 11.24 -8.25
C THR A 89 9.10 12.40 -7.28
N GLN A 90 8.01 12.67 -6.58
CA GLN A 90 7.90 13.67 -5.51
C GLN A 90 8.44 13.18 -4.15
N SER A 91 9.04 11.99 -4.07
CA SER A 91 9.52 11.38 -2.82
C SER A 91 8.43 11.16 -1.76
N LYS A 92 7.16 11.13 -2.15
CA LYS A 92 5.99 10.88 -1.30
C LYS A 92 5.68 9.38 -1.26
N LEU A 93 6.63 8.60 -0.74
CA LEU A 93 6.55 7.13 -0.76
C LEU A 93 5.33 6.59 -0.01
N SER A 94 4.94 7.21 1.11
CA SER A 94 3.76 6.78 1.88
C SER A 94 2.47 6.86 1.06
N LYS A 95 2.27 7.97 0.33
CA LYS A 95 1.11 8.16 -0.55
C LYS A 95 1.12 7.19 -1.73
N ALA A 96 2.30 6.93 -2.30
CA ALA A 96 2.44 5.95 -3.38
C ALA A 96 2.04 4.52 -2.93
N ILE A 97 2.45 4.12 -1.72
CA ILE A 97 2.08 2.82 -1.14
C ILE A 97 0.58 2.77 -0.88
N LEU A 98 0.02 3.84 -0.32
CA LEU A 98 -1.39 3.93 0.03
C LEU A 98 -2.28 3.83 -1.22
N ILE A 99 -1.91 4.47 -2.34
CA ILE A 99 -2.59 4.27 -3.63
C ILE A 99 -2.43 2.83 -4.13
N TYR A 100 -1.26 2.22 -3.99
CA TYR A 100 -1.06 0.83 -4.42
C TYR A 100 -1.91 -0.16 -3.62
N GLU A 101 -2.04 0.05 -2.32
CA GLU A 101 -2.92 -0.74 -1.43
C GLU A 101 -4.40 -0.54 -1.79
N SER A 102 -4.81 0.68 -2.17
CA SER A 102 -6.18 0.92 -2.63
C SER A 102 -6.47 0.21 -3.95
N ILE A 103 -5.52 0.19 -4.89
CA ILE A 103 -5.63 -0.62 -6.12
C ILE A 103 -5.82 -2.10 -5.78
N LEU A 104 -5.04 -2.66 -4.85
CA LEU A 104 -5.18 -4.07 -4.45
C LEU A 104 -6.52 -4.36 -3.73
N THR A 105 -7.12 -3.34 -3.12
CA THR A 105 -8.46 -3.46 -2.52
C THR A 105 -9.54 -3.52 -3.61
N LEU A 106 -9.40 -2.72 -4.66
CA LEU A 106 -10.30 -2.69 -5.82
C LEU A 106 -10.14 -3.93 -6.71
N GLU A 107 -8.91 -4.33 -7.00
CA GLU A 107 -8.56 -5.48 -7.84
C GLU A 107 -7.49 -6.33 -7.14
N PRO A 108 -7.90 -7.32 -6.32
CA PRO A 108 -6.97 -8.16 -5.56
C PRO A 108 -5.98 -8.97 -6.41
N LYS A 109 -6.26 -9.15 -7.71
CA LYS A 109 -5.36 -9.83 -8.65
C LYS A 109 -4.49 -8.87 -9.45
N TYR A 110 -4.51 -7.58 -9.12
CA TYR A 110 -3.73 -6.57 -9.82
C TYR A 110 -2.23 -6.87 -9.71
N GLU A 111 -1.60 -7.13 -10.86
CA GLU A 111 -0.18 -7.45 -10.95
C GLU A 111 0.53 -6.44 -11.85
N ASN A 112 1.33 -5.57 -11.22
CA ASN A 112 2.19 -4.63 -11.93
C ASN A 112 3.61 -4.71 -11.37
N HIS A 113 4.41 -5.57 -11.99
CA HIS A 113 5.78 -5.83 -11.55
C HIS A 113 6.68 -4.59 -11.57
N LYS A 114 6.44 -3.65 -12.50
CA LYS A 114 7.22 -2.41 -12.60
C LYS A 114 7.00 -1.56 -11.34
N ILE A 115 5.74 -1.32 -10.97
CA ILE A 115 5.38 -0.54 -9.79
C ILE A 115 5.84 -1.24 -8.51
N GLN A 116 5.58 -2.54 -8.39
CA GLN A 116 6.05 -3.36 -7.26
C GLN A 116 7.56 -3.23 -7.08
N GLU A 117 8.34 -3.29 -8.16
CA GLU A 117 9.78 -3.12 -8.11
C GLU A 117 10.19 -1.69 -7.72
N GLN A 118 9.54 -0.67 -8.28
CA GLN A 118 9.84 0.72 -7.95
C GLN A 118 9.59 1.01 -6.46
N LEU A 119 8.42 0.60 -5.94
CA LEU A 119 8.06 0.78 -4.52
C LEU A 119 9.01 0.00 -3.60
N ALA A 120 9.28 -1.27 -3.91
CA ALA A 120 10.22 -2.09 -3.14
C ALA A 120 11.63 -1.48 -3.10
N ASN A 121 12.10 -0.89 -4.21
CA ASN A 121 13.39 -0.22 -4.27
C ASN A 121 13.44 1.02 -3.39
N GLN A 122 12.40 1.86 -3.42
CA GLN A 122 12.35 3.07 -2.60
C GLN A 122 12.26 2.73 -1.10
N LEU A 123 11.44 1.74 -0.73
CA LEU A 123 11.37 1.21 0.63
C LEU A 123 12.73 0.68 1.11
N GLY A 124 13.39 -0.13 0.28
CA GLY A 124 14.73 -0.65 0.57
C GLY A 124 15.79 0.44 0.75
N LYS A 125 15.77 1.49 -0.07
CA LYS A 125 16.63 2.67 0.10
C LYS A 125 16.36 3.38 1.43
N MET A 126 15.11 3.66 1.76
CA MET A 126 14.73 4.33 3.01
C MET A 126 15.14 3.50 4.23
N ALA A 127 14.89 2.19 4.19
CA ALA A 127 15.32 1.25 5.22
C ALA A 127 16.85 1.25 5.40
N SER A 128 17.60 1.30 4.29
CA SER A 128 19.07 1.35 4.32
C SER A 128 19.58 2.63 4.97
N LEU A 129 18.95 3.78 4.68
CA LEU A 129 19.26 5.06 5.32
C LEU A 129 19.00 5.02 6.84
N LEU A 130 17.90 4.40 7.26
CA LEU A 130 17.60 4.20 8.69
C LEU A 130 18.64 3.28 9.36
N CYS A 131 19.10 2.23 8.68
CA CYS A 131 20.19 1.38 9.15
C CYS A 131 21.50 2.15 9.34
N LEU A 132 21.87 3.03 8.41
CA LEU A 132 23.03 3.93 8.55
C LEU A 132 22.91 4.81 9.80
N LYS A 133 21.70 5.26 10.13
CA LYS A 133 21.38 6.02 11.35
C LYS A 133 21.22 5.13 12.60
N LYS A 134 21.48 3.82 12.52
CA LYS A 134 21.26 2.83 13.59
C LYS A 134 19.80 2.74 14.08
N GLN A 135 18.84 3.23 13.29
CA GLN A 135 17.40 3.22 13.59
C GLN A 135 16.74 1.90 13.13
N TYR A 136 17.27 0.77 13.61
CA TYR A 136 16.88 -0.55 13.11
C TYR A 136 15.40 -0.90 13.31
N LYS A 137 14.79 -0.43 14.42
CA LYS A 137 13.38 -0.66 14.71
C LYS A 137 12.46 -0.10 13.62
N GLN A 138 12.84 1.01 12.99
CA GLN A 138 12.10 1.63 11.88
C GLN A 138 12.50 1.04 10.53
N ALA A 139 13.75 0.58 10.37
CA ALA A 139 14.22 -0.01 9.12
C ALA A 139 13.61 -1.39 8.82
N ILE A 140 13.44 -2.22 9.84
CA ILE A 140 12.91 -3.59 9.69
C ILE A 140 11.55 -3.64 8.97
N PRO A 141 10.50 -2.91 9.40
CA PRO A 141 9.20 -3.00 8.74
C PRO A 141 9.25 -2.56 7.27
N LEU A 142 10.06 -1.55 6.94
CA LEU A 142 10.23 -1.11 5.55
C LEU A 142 10.88 -2.19 4.67
N TYR A 143 11.88 -2.92 5.19
CA TYR A 143 12.45 -4.06 4.47
C TYR A 143 11.45 -5.22 4.31
N GLN A 144 10.59 -5.45 5.31
CA GLN A 144 9.55 -6.48 5.21
C GLN A 144 8.55 -6.13 4.12
N GLN A 145 8.03 -4.90 4.12
CA GLN A 145 7.14 -4.41 3.07
C GLN A 145 7.79 -4.47 1.68
N ALA A 146 9.08 -4.10 1.55
CA ALA A 146 9.80 -4.21 0.27
C ALA A 146 9.88 -5.66 -0.25
N LEU A 147 10.08 -6.64 0.66
CA LEU A 147 10.14 -8.05 0.30
C LEU A 147 8.76 -8.64 0.00
N GLU A 148 7.71 -8.14 0.63
CA GLU A 148 6.32 -8.52 0.34
C GLU A 148 5.91 -8.04 -1.05
N LEU A 149 6.25 -6.79 -1.41
CA LEU A 149 5.99 -6.24 -2.74
C LEU A 149 6.80 -6.92 -3.84
N ASN A 150 8.04 -7.31 -3.57
CA ASN A 150 8.87 -8.02 -4.55
C ASN A 150 9.66 -9.17 -3.92
N PRO A 151 9.06 -10.37 -3.80
CA PRO A 151 9.69 -11.54 -3.19
C PRO A 151 10.91 -12.06 -3.94
N LYS A 152 10.99 -11.80 -5.26
CA LYS A 152 12.12 -12.21 -6.12
C LYS A 152 13.38 -11.41 -5.76
N LYS A 153 13.25 -10.28 -5.08
CA LYS A 153 14.36 -9.43 -4.66
C LYS A 153 14.95 -9.85 -3.30
N LYS A 154 15.42 -11.11 -3.20
CA LYS A 154 16.31 -11.57 -2.12
C LYS A 154 17.63 -10.79 -2.03
N SER A 155 17.91 -9.92 -3.01
CA SER A 155 19.17 -9.20 -3.22
C SER A 155 19.11 -7.70 -2.94
N ILE A 156 18.12 -7.18 -2.20
CA ILE A 156 18.34 -5.94 -1.40
C ILE A 156 19.25 -6.32 -0.22
N GLY A 157 20.44 -6.78 -0.57
CA GLY A 157 21.53 -7.23 0.27
C GLY A 157 22.83 -6.57 -0.13
N ILE A 158 22.75 -5.41 -0.80
CA ILE A 158 23.91 -4.57 -1.12
C ILE A 158 23.59 -3.16 -0.61
N LEU A 159 23.60 -3.01 0.71
CA LEU A 159 24.39 -2.00 1.41
C LEU A 159 24.19 -2.25 2.92
N LEU A 160 25.18 -2.91 3.49
CA LEU A 160 25.46 -3.14 4.92
C LEU A 160 25.01 -4.49 5.53
N PRO A 161 25.91 -5.13 6.30
CA PRO A 161 25.66 -6.42 6.97
C PRO A 161 24.60 -6.35 8.07
N GLY A 162 24.26 -5.16 8.59
CA GLY A 162 23.31 -4.98 9.70
C GLY A 162 21.91 -5.55 9.46
N PRO A 163 21.17 -5.13 8.40
CA PRO A 163 19.82 -5.62 8.14
C PRO A 163 19.74 -7.11 7.74
N ILE A 164 20.73 -7.68 7.05
CA ILE A 164 20.78 -9.12 6.77
C ILE A 164 21.01 -9.92 8.07
N ILE A 165 21.89 -9.45 8.95
CA ILE A 165 22.08 -10.04 10.28
C ILE A 165 20.80 -9.92 11.10
N MET A 166 20.11 -8.77 11.08
CA MET A 166 18.84 -8.58 11.79
C MET A 166 17.70 -9.44 11.23
N LEU A 167 17.53 -9.53 9.90
CA LEU A 167 16.51 -10.37 9.28
C LEU A 167 16.79 -11.86 9.49
N SER A 168 18.07 -12.28 9.49
CA SER A 168 18.45 -13.65 9.85
C SER A 168 18.22 -13.96 11.33
N ILE A 169 18.45 -13.00 12.24
CA ILE A 169 18.07 -13.10 13.66
C ILE A 169 16.56 -13.22 13.81
N ILE A 170 15.76 -12.39 13.13
CA ILE A 170 14.29 -12.42 13.20
C ILE A 170 13.73 -13.74 12.63
N LYS A 171 14.25 -14.21 11.48
CA LYS A 171 13.85 -15.52 10.93
C LYS A 171 14.22 -16.67 11.87
N LYS A 172 15.40 -16.61 12.50
CA LYS A 172 15.83 -17.59 13.51
C LYS A 172 14.93 -17.56 14.75
N GLN A 173 14.57 -16.38 15.24
CA GLN A 173 13.66 -16.23 16.38
C GLN A 173 12.24 -16.72 16.05
N ARG A 174 11.64 -16.35 14.91
CA ARG A 174 10.33 -16.88 14.50
C ARG A 174 10.31 -18.41 14.43
N LYS A 175 11.37 -19.03 13.90
CA LYS A 175 11.49 -20.50 13.85
C LYS A 175 11.63 -21.13 15.24
N GLN A 176 12.34 -20.47 16.17
CA GLN A 176 12.48 -20.93 17.56
C GLN A 176 11.17 -20.79 18.35
N PHE A 177 10.47 -19.66 18.20
CA PHE A 177 9.15 -19.44 18.81
C PHE A 177 8.12 -20.44 18.31
N ALA A 178 8.06 -20.70 17.00
CA ALA A 178 7.14 -21.71 16.43
C ALA A 178 7.43 -23.11 16.99
N LYS A 179 8.70 -23.47 17.19
CA LYS A 179 9.11 -24.76 17.77
C LYS A 179 8.73 -24.87 19.26
N LEU A 180 8.87 -23.78 20.00
CA LEU A 180 8.48 -23.71 21.42
C LEU A 180 6.95 -23.84 21.58
N LEU A 181 6.19 -23.18 20.72
CA LEU A 181 4.73 -23.24 20.71
C LEU A 181 4.23 -24.67 20.41
N LEU A 182 4.81 -25.35 19.42
CA LEU A 182 4.53 -26.75 19.12
C LEU A 182 4.87 -27.69 20.29
N TYR A 183 5.98 -27.44 20.98
CA TYR A 183 6.41 -28.24 22.13
C TYR A 183 5.47 -28.06 23.33
N VAL A 184 5.05 -26.83 23.62
CA VAL A 184 4.09 -26.54 24.70
C VAL A 184 2.71 -27.13 24.37
N LEU A 185 2.24 -26.99 23.13
CA LEU A 185 1.01 -27.64 22.65
C LEU A 185 1.07 -29.17 22.78
N GLY A 186 2.20 -29.78 22.40
CA GLY A 186 2.43 -31.22 22.55
C GLY A 186 2.44 -31.68 24.00
N MET A 187 3.06 -30.92 24.90
CA MET A 187 3.03 -31.20 26.34
C MET A 187 1.61 -31.11 26.92
N LEU A 188 0.86 -30.06 26.58
CA LEU A 188 -0.52 -29.89 27.03
C LEU A 188 -1.43 -31.02 26.53
N LEU A 189 -1.30 -31.41 25.27
CA LEU A 189 -2.02 -32.58 24.72
C LEU A 189 -1.66 -33.86 25.48
N THR A 190 -0.38 -34.10 25.76
CA THR A 190 0.07 -35.29 26.51
C THR A 190 -0.49 -35.33 27.94
N ILE A 191 -0.57 -34.17 28.60
CA ILE A 191 -1.16 -34.04 29.94
C ILE A 191 -2.69 -34.29 29.88
N MET A 192 -3.37 -33.74 28.87
CA MET A 192 -4.81 -33.98 28.68
C MET A 192 -5.13 -35.45 28.38
N PHE A 193 -4.35 -36.12 27.52
CA PHE A 193 -4.53 -37.55 27.23
C PHE A 193 -4.20 -38.44 28.43
N ARG A 194 -3.15 -38.12 29.21
CA ARG A 194 -2.87 -38.84 30.47
C ARG A 194 -3.94 -38.61 31.53
N GLY A 195 -4.45 -37.39 31.65
CA GLY A 195 -5.54 -37.06 32.58
C GLY A 195 -6.86 -37.78 32.25
N TRP A 196 -7.10 -38.09 30.98
CA TRP A 196 -8.26 -38.87 30.53
C TRP A 196 -8.09 -40.37 30.80
N TYR A 197 -6.87 -40.90 30.62
CA TYR A 197 -6.56 -42.32 30.85
C TYR A 197 -6.58 -42.73 32.33
N TYR A 198 -6.33 -41.80 33.26
CA TYR A 198 -6.44 -42.04 34.71
C TYR A 198 -7.85 -41.79 35.30
N ARG A 199 -8.82 -41.40 34.46
CA ARG A 199 -10.22 -41.15 34.86
C ARG A 199 -11.23 -42.15 34.27
N SER A 200 -10.76 -43.22 33.61
CA SER A 200 -11.56 -44.35 33.13
C SER A 200 -11.24 -45.59 33.96
#